data_AF-A0A7S2ET11-F1
#
_entry.id   AF-A0A7S2ET11-F1
#
_cell.length_a   1.000
_cell.length_b   1.000
_cell.length_c   1.000
_cell.angle_alpha   90.00
_cell.angle_beta   90.00
_cell.angle_gamma   90.00
#
_symmetry.space_group_name_H-M   'P 1'
#
loop_
_entity.id
_entity.type
_entity.pdbx_description
1 polymer ?
#
loop_
_entity_poly.entity_id
_entity_poly.type
_entity_poly.pdbx_seq_one_letter_code
_entity_poly.pdbx_strand_id
1 'polypeptide(L)'
;NKVCCRNGFDLGDGKSEEEKKSDRSSAVQQHRDGQVELFFSTYGISSDFLAQFAVVFAALVHDVDHTGVPNVQLVRERPSLWSRYNGTSVAENNSIDVAWSTLMEPEFANLRASIFANDDEQLRFRQLLINVVIATDIADRERRIGERKRWDRAFSKISSWQDEWSEQTDDSLAGIDVSLKATVVLEQIVLASDIAHTMQHWLTYVKWNERLYKELWSAYDSGRLQKDPTLNWYEGEIGFFDGYIIPLASKLKECGVFGTAG
;
A
#
# COMPACT_ATOMS: atom_id res chain seq x y z
N ASN A 1 -13.89 11.58 43.03
CA ASN A 1 -14.50 12.35 41.92
C ASN A 1 -14.88 11.38 40.81
N LYS A 2 -15.94 10.57 40.87
CA LYS A 2 -17.39 10.89 40.87
C LYS A 2 -17.75 12.06 39.97
N VAL A 3 -18.12 11.75 38.73
CA VAL A 3 -19.16 12.48 37.99
C VAL A 3 -20.26 11.47 37.69
N CYS A 4 -21.42 11.76 38.25
CA CYS A 4 -22.65 11.02 38.10
C CYS A 4 -23.51 11.81 37.11
N CYS A 5 -23.97 11.16 36.05
CA CYS A 5 -25.14 11.62 35.30
C CYS A 5 -26.17 10.49 35.37
N ARG A 6 -27.25 10.74 36.12
CA ARG A 6 -28.46 9.94 36.19
C ARG A 6 -29.62 10.80 35.69
N ASN A 7 -30.60 10.11 35.10
CA ASN A 7 -31.95 10.52 34.68
C ASN A 7 -32.05 10.84 33.17
N GLY A 8 -32.86 10.16 32.37
CA GLY A 8 -33.91 9.20 32.70
C GLY A 8 -34.59 8.58 31.47
N PHE A 9 -35.73 7.94 31.75
CA PHE A 9 -36.60 7.11 30.91
C PHE A 9 -36.16 5.67 30.69
N ASP A 10 -36.37 4.88 31.74
CA ASP A 10 -36.54 3.43 31.66
C ASP A 10 -37.94 3.15 31.06
N LEU A 11 -38.01 3.13 29.72
CA LEU A 11 -39.09 2.42 29.04
C LEU A 11 -38.69 0.96 29.10
N GLY A 12 -39.36 0.20 29.98
CA GLY A 12 -39.13 -1.22 30.15
C GLY A 12 -39.32 -1.95 28.83
N ASP A 13 -38.21 -2.19 28.12
CA ASP A 13 -38.18 -3.06 26.96
C ASP A 13 -38.32 -4.48 27.51
N GLY A 14 -39.56 -4.97 27.48
CA GLY A 14 -40.03 -6.24 28.05
C GLY A 14 -39.49 -7.47 27.32
N LYS A 15 -38.23 -7.43 26.87
CA LYS A 15 -37.53 -8.59 26.35
C LYS A 15 -37.08 -9.48 27.50
N SER A 16 -37.51 -10.73 27.45
CA SER A 16 -37.09 -11.79 28.36
C SER A 16 -35.56 -11.94 28.37
N GLU A 17 -34.96 -12.43 29.46
CA GLU A 17 -33.51 -12.66 29.52
C GLU A 17 -33.01 -13.63 28.44
N GLU A 18 -33.89 -14.51 27.96
CA GLU A 18 -33.62 -15.42 26.83
C GLU A 18 -33.56 -14.71 25.48
N GLU A 19 -34.46 -13.74 25.23
CA GLU A 19 -34.40 -12.90 24.02
C GLU A 19 -33.17 -11.99 24.01
N LYS A 20 -32.77 -11.43 25.17
CA LYS A 20 -31.53 -10.65 25.27
C LYS A 20 -30.28 -11.51 25.07
N LYS A 21 -30.30 -12.79 25.47
CA LYS A 21 -29.23 -13.76 25.17
C LYS A 21 -29.22 -14.17 23.70
N SER A 22 -30.39 -14.36 23.09
CA SER A 22 -30.54 -14.69 21.67
C SER A 22 -30.07 -13.55 20.77
N ASP A 23 -30.50 -12.31 21.04
CA ASP A 23 -30.04 -11.10 20.33
C ASP A 23 -28.53 -10.86 20.49
N ARG A 24 -27.99 -11.15 21.68
CA ARG A 24 -26.54 -11.04 21.92
C ARG A 24 -25.76 -12.16 21.23
N SER A 25 -26.31 -13.38 21.16
CA SER A 25 -25.72 -14.50 20.43
C SER A 25 -25.77 -14.30 18.92
N SER A 26 -26.86 -13.73 18.39
CA SER A 26 -27.01 -13.42 16.97
C SER A 26 -26.09 -12.26 16.56
N ALA A 27 -25.97 -11.21 17.38
CA ALA A 27 -25.03 -10.11 17.15
C ALA A 27 -23.56 -10.56 17.22
N VAL A 28 -23.20 -11.44 18.18
CA VAL A 28 -21.85 -12.02 18.26
C VAL A 28 -21.56 -12.92 17.06
N GLN A 29 -22.54 -13.69 16.59
CA GLN A 29 -22.40 -14.53 15.40
C GLN A 29 -22.25 -13.67 14.13
N GLN A 30 -23.09 -12.66 13.93
CA GLN A 30 -22.98 -11.73 12.80
C GLN A 30 -21.63 -10.98 12.78
N HIS A 31 -21.14 -10.57 13.95
CA HIS A 31 -19.84 -9.92 14.06
C HIS A 31 -18.69 -10.89 13.71
N ARG A 32 -18.79 -12.15 14.14
CA ARG A 32 -17.81 -13.19 13.83
C ARG A 32 -17.82 -13.55 12.35
N ASP A 33 -19.01 -13.68 11.76
CA ASP A 33 -19.19 -13.98 10.33
C ASP A 33 -18.63 -12.83 9.47
N GLY A 34 -18.86 -11.58 9.86
CA GLY A 34 -18.29 -10.41 9.19
C GLY A 34 -16.75 -10.31 9.30
N GLN A 35 -16.16 -10.73 10.43
CA GLN A 35 -14.69 -10.77 10.56
C GLN A 35 -14.06 -11.86 9.68
N VAL A 36 -14.72 -13.01 9.55
CA VAL A 36 -14.28 -14.10 8.69
C VAL A 36 -14.37 -13.68 7.22
N GLU A 37 -15.47 -13.04 6.82
CA GLU A 37 -15.64 -12.49 5.47
C GLU A 37 -14.58 -11.42 5.15
N LEU A 38 -14.30 -10.52 6.09
CA LEU A 38 -13.26 -9.50 5.94
C LEU A 38 -11.85 -10.11 5.82
N PHE A 39 -11.55 -11.17 6.59
CA PHE A 39 -10.28 -11.88 6.48
C PHE A 39 -10.09 -12.44 5.07
N PHE A 40 -11.08 -13.16 4.53
CA PHE A 40 -10.97 -13.80 3.21
C PHE A 40 -10.97 -12.79 2.05
N SER A 41 -11.83 -11.77 2.11
CA SER A 41 -11.88 -10.71 1.08
C SER A 41 -10.62 -9.85 1.03
N THR A 42 -9.86 -9.77 2.13
CA THR A 42 -8.59 -9.02 2.19
C THR A 42 -7.35 -9.90 2.20
N TYR A 43 -7.50 -11.21 1.93
CA TYR A 43 -6.39 -12.18 1.97
C TYR A 43 -5.57 -12.12 3.28
N GLY A 44 -6.25 -11.88 4.41
CA GLY A 44 -5.66 -11.79 5.74
C GLY A 44 -5.06 -10.44 6.13
N ILE A 45 -4.96 -9.46 5.21
CA ILE A 45 -4.41 -8.13 5.50
C ILE A 45 -5.15 -7.45 6.65
N SER A 46 -6.49 -7.56 6.69
CA SER A 46 -7.32 -6.92 7.72
C SER A 46 -7.01 -7.39 9.16
N SER A 47 -6.41 -8.57 9.32
CA SER A 47 -6.03 -9.13 10.63
C SER A 47 -4.53 -8.99 10.93
N ASP A 48 -3.75 -8.43 10.00
CA ASP A 48 -2.31 -8.28 10.10
C ASP A 48 -1.93 -6.81 10.36
N PHE A 49 -2.03 -6.40 11.62
CA PHE A 49 -1.76 -5.00 12.02
C PHE A 49 -0.33 -4.53 11.72
N LEU A 50 0.65 -5.44 11.78
CA LEU A 50 2.03 -5.11 11.46
C LEU A 50 2.19 -4.75 9.97
N ALA A 51 1.53 -5.50 9.08
CA ALA A 51 1.54 -5.20 7.64
C ALA A 51 0.78 -3.92 7.30
N GLN A 52 -0.38 -3.69 7.93
CA GLN A 52 -1.12 -2.43 7.77
C GLN A 52 -0.26 -1.23 8.19
N PHE A 53 0.39 -1.31 9.35
CA PHE A 53 1.27 -0.26 9.82
C PHE A 53 2.50 -0.10 8.92
N ALA A 54 3.10 -1.19 8.43
CA ALA A 54 4.22 -1.14 7.49
C ALA A 54 3.88 -0.37 6.21
N VAL A 55 2.66 -0.50 5.69
CA VAL A 55 2.22 0.23 4.48
C VAL A 55 2.04 1.72 4.77
N VAL A 56 1.46 2.07 5.92
CA VAL A 56 1.34 3.48 6.36
C VAL A 56 2.72 4.10 6.58
N PHE A 57 3.63 3.36 7.21
CA PHE A 57 5.00 3.80 7.43
C PHE A 57 5.76 3.94 6.10
N ALA A 58 5.60 2.99 5.17
CA ALA A 58 6.16 3.07 3.83
C ALA A 58 5.68 4.33 3.11
N ALA A 59 4.38 4.63 3.14
CA ALA A 59 3.82 5.84 2.53
C ALA A 59 4.47 7.12 3.11
N LEU A 60 4.77 7.15 4.42
CA LEU A 60 5.45 8.27 5.07
C LEU A 60 6.89 8.46 4.57
N VAL A 61 7.60 7.37 4.25
CA VAL A 61 9.06 7.41 4.05
C VAL A 61 9.53 7.12 2.63
N HIS A 62 8.66 6.69 1.71
CA HIS A 62 9.06 6.17 0.39
C HIS A 62 9.93 7.14 -0.43
N ASP A 63 9.74 8.46 -0.25
CA ASP A 63 10.45 9.52 -0.96
C ASP A 63 11.40 10.37 -0.08
N VAL A 64 11.82 9.87 1.09
CA VAL A 64 12.76 10.62 1.94
C VAL A 64 14.12 10.81 1.24
N ASP A 65 14.67 12.03 1.30
CA ASP A 65 15.88 12.44 0.56
C ASP A 65 15.74 12.39 -0.98
N HIS A 66 14.51 12.42 -1.52
CA HIS A 66 14.30 12.59 -2.97
C HIS A 66 14.84 13.95 -3.45
N THR A 67 15.54 13.95 -4.59
CA THR A 67 16.28 15.13 -5.10
C THR A 67 15.66 15.76 -6.35
N GLY A 68 14.46 15.32 -6.71
CA GLY A 68 13.69 15.80 -7.86
C GLY A 68 14.25 15.36 -9.21
N VAL A 69 14.98 14.24 -9.25
CA VAL A 69 15.55 13.68 -10.48
C VAL A 69 15.40 12.16 -10.55
N PRO A 70 15.23 11.57 -11.76
CA PRO A 70 15.12 10.13 -11.91
C PRO A 70 16.37 9.36 -11.47
N ASN A 71 16.22 8.09 -11.13
CA ASN A 71 17.31 7.17 -10.72
C ASN A 71 18.55 7.23 -11.63
N VAL A 72 18.37 7.32 -12.95
CA VAL A 72 19.48 7.43 -13.93
C VAL A 72 20.32 8.70 -13.71
N GLN A 73 19.68 9.82 -13.39
CA GLN A 73 20.37 11.08 -13.11
C GLN A 73 20.94 11.10 -11.70
N LEU A 74 20.21 10.57 -10.71
CA LEU A 74 20.69 10.44 -9.33
C LEU A 74 22.02 9.68 -9.26
N VAL A 75 22.14 8.56 -9.99
CA VAL A 75 23.38 7.77 -10.08
C VAL A 75 24.54 8.58 -10.67
N ARG A 76 24.27 9.45 -11.65
CA ARG A 76 25.32 10.32 -12.23
C ARG A 76 25.80 11.37 -11.22
N GLU A 77 24.88 11.91 -10.43
CA GLU A 77 25.18 12.93 -9.42
C GLU A 77 25.81 12.36 -8.15
N ARG A 78 25.43 11.13 -7.77
CA ARG A 78 25.91 10.44 -6.57
C ARG A 78 26.37 9.00 -6.89
N PRO A 79 27.54 8.81 -7.55
CA PRO A 79 28.00 7.48 -7.97
C PRO A 79 28.18 6.47 -6.82
N SER A 80 28.40 6.94 -5.59
CA SER A 80 28.47 6.07 -4.40
C SER A 80 27.18 5.31 -4.13
N LEU A 81 26.00 5.88 -4.46
CA LEU A 81 24.72 5.20 -4.29
C LEU A 81 24.57 4.02 -5.25
N TRP A 82 25.13 4.12 -6.46
CA TRP A 82 25.17 3.00 -7.39
C TRP A 82 25.96 1.83 -6.82
N SER A 83 27.15 2.09 -6.25
CA SER A 83 27.96 1.03 -5.62
C SER A 83 27.27 0.43 -4.39
N ARG A 84 26.53 1.23 -3.63
CA ARG A 84 25.82 0.79 -2.43
C ARG A 84 24.62 -0.11 -2.76
N TYR A 85 23.82 0.25 -3.76
CA TYR A 85 22.57 -0.43 -4.11
C TYR A 85 22.65 -1.23 -5.41
N ASN A 86 23.86 -1.45 -5.92
CA ASN A 86 24.14 -2.18 -7.16
C ASN A 86 23.36 -1.65 -8.38
N GLY A 87 23.03 -0.36 -8.39
CA GLY A 87 22.33 0.32 -9.48
C GLY A 87 20.83 0.03 -9.62
N THR A 88 20.21 -0.69 -8.68
CA THR A 88 18.77 -1.02 -8.72
C THR A 88 18.00 -0.19 -7.71
N SER A 89 16.87 0.42 -8.12
CA SER A 89 15.95 1.21 -7.26
C SER A 89 16.70 2.12 -6.28
N VAL A 90 17.58 2.95 -6.81
CA VAL A 90 18.62 3.65 -6.04
C VAL A 90 18.01 4.67 -5.08
N ALA A 91 17.03 5.44 -5.54
CA ALA A 91 16.29 6.39 -4.71
C ALA A 91 15.49 5.66 -3.62
N GLU A 92 14.77 4.60 -3.99
CA GLU A 92 13.89 3.86 -3.09
C GLU A 92 14.69 3.12 -2.00
N ASN A 93 15.82 2.52 -2.35
CA ASN A 93 16.76 1.94 -1.37
C ASN A 93 17.36 3.01 -0.46
N ASN A 94 17.68 4.19 -0.99
CA ASN A 94 18.16 5.31 -0.17
C ASN A 94 17.10 5.76 0.84
N SER A 95 15.84 5.88 0.40
CA SER A 95 14.72 6.21 1.27
C SER A 95 14.59 5.22 2.43
N ILE A 96 14.67 3.91 2.14
CA ILE A 96 14.65 2.85 3.16
C ILE A 96 15.81 3.00 4.14
N ASP A 97 17.04 3.18 3.65
CA ASP A 97 18.22 3.25 4.51
C ASP A 97 18.19 4.49 5.42
N VAL A 98 17.75 5.65 4.90
CA VAL A 98 17.58 6.87 5.69
C VAL A 98 16.47 6.68 6.74
N ALA A 99 15.32 6.15 6.34
CA ALA A 99 14.21 5.92 7.26
C ALA A 99 14.54 4.89 8.35
N TRP A 100 15.18 3.78 7.96
CA TRP A 100 15.54 2.70 8.88
C TRP A 100 16.63 3.15 9.85
N SER A 101 17.68 3.83 9.37
CA SER A 101 18.73 4.35 10.25
C SER A 101 18.17 5.33 11.27
N THR A 102 17.31 6.26 10.84
CA THR A 102 16.61 7.20 11.72
C THR A 102 15.76 6.46 12.76
N LEU A 103 14.94 5.48 12.34
CA LEU A 103 14.10 4.69 13.25
C LEU A 103 14.92 3.91 14.30
N MET A 104 16.16 3.54 13.99
CA MET A 104 17.05 2.82 14.90
C MET A 104 17.79 3.73 15.91
N GLU A 105 17.69 5.06 15.79
CA GLU A 105 18.31 5.98 16.74
C GLU A 105 17.75 5.80 18.17
N PRO A 106 18.56 6.01 19.23
CA PRO A 106 18.14 5.74 20.61
C PRO A 106 16.85 6.47 21.03
N GLU A 107 16.61 7.67 20.53
CA GLU A 107 15.42 8.48 20.86
C GLU A 107 14.11 7.81 20.45
N PHE A 108 14.13 6.94 19.42
CA PHE A 108 12.95 6.21 18.93
C PHE A 108 12.74 4.84 19.60
N ALA A 109 13.46 4.51 20.68
CA ALA A 109 13.34 3.21 21.35
C ALA A 109 11.89 2.87 21.77
N ASN A 110 11.15 3.84 22.31
CA ASN A 110 9.75 3.65 22.71
C ASN A 110 8.83 3.43 21.50
N LEU A 111 9.11 4.10 20.38
CA LEU A 111 8.37 3.90 19.14
C LEU A 111 8.62 2.50 18.59
N ARG A 112 9.88 2.06 18.51
CA ARG A 112 10.24 0.69 18.09
C ARG A 112 9.52 -0.38 18.93
N ALA A 113 9.55 -0.22 20.26
CA ALA A 113 8.86 -1.12 21.19
C ALA A 113 7.33 -1.13 21.04
N SER A 114 6.75 -0.10 20.39
CA SER A 114 5.32 -0.03 20.07
C SER A 114 5.00 -0.63 18.69
N ILE A 115 5.99 -0.75 17.80
CA ILE A 115 5.81 -1.27 16.44
C ILE A 115 6.03 -2.79 16.42
N PHE A 116 7.08 -3.28 17.07
CA PHE A 116 7.43 -4.69 17.10
C PHE A 116 7.82 -5.11 18.53
N ALA A 117 7.30 -6.26 18.95
CA ALA A 117 7.52 -6.81 20.29
C ALA A 117 8.82 -7.61 20.43
N ASN A 118 9.35 -8.12 19.31
CA ASN A 118 10.54 -8.97 19.27
C ASN A 118 11.31 -8.81 17.95
N ASP A 119 12.49 -9.44 17.88
CA ASP A 119 13.39 -9.36 16.72
C ASP A 119 12.77 -9.97 15.45
N ASP A 120 11.92 -11.01 15.56
CA ASP A 120 11.24 -11.61 14.41
C ASP A 120 10.23 -10.64 13.78
N GLU A 121 9.46 -9.92 14.60
CA GLU A 121 8.56 -8.87 14.14
C GLU A 121 9.32 -7.67 13.57
N GLN A 122 10.48 -7.31 14.13
CA GLN A 122 11.33 -6.27 13.58
C GLN A 122 11.83 -6.65 12.17
N LEU A 123 12.31 -7.88 11.99
CA LEU A 123 12.77 -8.39 10.70
C LEU A 123 11.63 -8.44 9.69
N ARG A 124 10.45 -8.92 10.12
CA ARG A 124 9.24 -8.97 9.28
C ARG A 124 8.78 -7.58 8.87
N PHE A 125 8.74 -6.63 9.81
CA PHE A 125 8.41 -5.22 9.53
C PHE A 125 9.38 -4.61 8.51
N ARG A 126 10.69 -4.84 8.69
CA ARG A 126 11.71 -4.38 7.74
C ARG A 126 11.49 -4.97 6.34
N GLN A 127 11.19 -6.27 6.26
CA GLN A 127 10.94 -6.92 4.98
C GLN A 127 9.69 -6.36 4.27
N LEU A 128 8.61 -6.13 5.03
CA LEU A 128 7.39 -5.50 4.51
C LEU A 128 7.68 -4.08 4.01
N LEU A 129 8.40 -3.28 4.80
CA LEU A 129 8.81 -1.92 4.42
C LEU A 129 9.62 -1.93 3.11
N ILE A 130 10.61 -2.82 3.00
CA ILE A 130 11.42 -2.97 1.79
C ILE A 130 10.53 -3.33 0.60
N ASN A 131 9.67 -4.35 0.73
CA ASN A 131 8.83 -4.80 -0.38
C ASN A 131 7.92 -3.68 -0.89
N VAL A 132 7.30 -2.92 0.03
CA VAL A 132 6.36 -1.85 -0.30
C VAL A 132 7.07 -0.64 -0.91
N VAL A 133 8.15 -0.13 -0.30
CA VAL A 133 8.86 1.05 -0.84
C VAL A 133 9.56 0.72 -2.14
N ILE A 134 10.20 -0.45 -2.26
CA ILE A 134 10.88 -0.82 -3.50
C ILE A 134 9.85 -0.93 -4.64
N ALA A 135 8.58 -1.28 -4.36
CA ALA A 135 7.51 -1.32 -5.37
C ALA A 135 7.17 0.03 -6.00
N THR A 136 7.52 1.16 -5.38
CA THR A 136 7.30 2.49 -5.96
C THR A 136 8.30 2.85 -7.05
N ASP A 137 9.37 2.06 -7.25
CA ASP A 137 10.24 2.17 -8.43
C ASP A 137 9.53 1.65 -9.67
N ILE A 138 8.64 2.48 -10.21
CA ILE A 138 7.92 2.15 -11.41
C ILE A 138 8.80 2.29 -12.63
N ALA A 139 9.98 2.91 -12.61
CA ALA A 139 10.77 3.14 -13.82
C ALA A 139 11.53 1.87 -14.28
N ASP A 140 11.77 0.92 -13.37
CA ASP A 140 12.49 -0.32 -13.67
C ASP A 140 11.63 -1.31 -14.50
N ARG A 141 12.10 -1.62 -15.71
CA ARG A 141 11.42 -2.54 -16.63
C ARG A 141 11.44 -3.99 -16.16
N GLU A 142 12.55 -4.47 -15.61
CA GLU A 142 12.67 -5.86 -15.14
C GLU A 142 11.76 -6.08 -13.94
N ARG A 143 11.70 -5.08 -13.07
CA ARG A 143 10.77 -5.06 -11.95
C ARG A 143 9.32 -5.15 -12.39
N ARG A 144 8.88 -4.29 -13.32
CA ARG A 144 7.52 -4.35 -13.89
C ARG A 144 7.18 -5.72 -14.46
N ILE A 145 8.16 -6.43 -15.06
CA ILE A 145 7.97 -7.80 -15.55
C ILE A 145 7.77 -8.76 -14.38
N GLY A 146 8.59 -8.66 -13.32
CA GLY A 146 8.46 -9.46 -12.11
C GLY A 146 7.12 -9.25 -11.40
N GLU A 147 6.69 -8.00 -11.26
CA GLU A 147 5.38 -7.63 -10.71
C GLU A 147 4.23 -8.22 -11.52
N ARG A 148 4.26 -8.13 -12.86
CA ARG A 148 3.26 -8.79 -13.69
C ARG A 148 3.22 -10.29 -13.48
N LYS A 149 4.37 -10.96 -13.42
CA LYS A 149 4.41 -12.42 -13.15
C LYS A 149 3.82 -12.77 -11.77
N ARG A 150 4.10 -11.97 -10.74
CA ARG A 150 3.53 -12.17 -9.39
C ARG A 150 2.03 -11.92 -9.39
N TRP A 151 1.58 -10.87 -10.09
CA TRP A 151 0.16 -10.59 -10.32
C TRP A 151 -0.54 -11.77 -10.99
N ASP A 152 -0.01 -12.25 -12.12
CA ASP A 152 -0.58 -13.37 -12.86
C ASP A 152 -0.63 -14.63 -11.99
N ARG A 153 0.43 -14.90 -11.21
CA ARG A 153 0.44 -16.03 -10.26
C ARG A 153 -0.63 -15.89 -9.17
N ALA A 154 -0.90 -14.68 -8.71
CA ALA A 154 -1.88 -14.41 -7.65
C ALA A 154 -3.33 -14.32 -8.15
N PHE A 155 -3.57 -13.83 -9.37
CA PHE A 155 -4.89 -13.41 -9.84
C PHE A 155 -5.32 -13.93 -11.23
N SER A 156 -4.47 -14.60 -12.03
CA SER A 156 -4.80 -15.00 -13.42
C SER A 156 -5.94 -16.03 -13.58
N LYS A 157 -6.47 -16.59 -12.49
CA LYS A 157 -7.48 -17.67 -12.52
C LYS A 157 -8.79 -17.33 -11.81
N ILE A 158 -9.01 -16.08 -11.40
CA ILE A 158 -10.05 -15.74 -10.42
C ILE A 158 -11.08 -14.79 -11.04
N SER A 159 -12.35 -15.17 -10.96
CA SER A 159 -13.51 -14.32 -11.27
C SER A 159 -14.00 -13.52 -10.05
N SER A 160 -13.80 -14.02 -8.83
CA SER A 160 -14.15 -13.38 -7.55
C SER A 160 -13.49 -14.12 -6.36
N TRP A 161 -13.23 -13.46 -5.21
CA TRP A 161 -12.84 -14.18 -4.00
C TRP A 161 -13.93 -15.14 -3.52
N GLN A 162 -15.22 -14.80 -3.66
CA GLN A 162 -16.29 -15.76 -3.35
C GLN A 162 -16.15 -17.04 -4.20
N ASP A 163 -15.87 -16.93 -5.49
CA ASP A 163 -15.64 -18.10 -6.35
C ASP A 163 -14.39 -18.88 -5.91
N GLU A 164 -13.30 -18.17 -5.59
CA GLU A 164 -12.04 -18.77 -5.13
C GLU A 164 -12.24 -19.59 -3.85
N TRP A 165 -13.03 -19.11 -2.87
CA TRP A 165 -13.24 -19.78 -1.57
C TRP A 165 -14.46 -20.71 -1.53
N SER A 166 -15.41 -20.60 -2.46
CA SER A 166 -16.67 -21.39 -2.46
C SER A 166 -16.54 -22.83 -2.94
N GLU A 167 -15.53 -23.14 -3.75
CA GLU A 167 -15.31 -24.48 -4.34
C GLU A 167 -14.23 -25.31 -3.62
N GLN A 168 -13.92 -25.03 -2.35
CA GLN A 168 -12.71 -25.57 -1.72
C GLN A 168 -12.93 -26.72 -0.72
N THR A 169 -12.22 -27.81 -0.93
CA THR A 169 -11.88 -28.84 0.07
C THR A 169 -10.61 -28.43 0.83
N ASP A 170 -10.37 -28.97 2.04
CA ASP A 170 -9.16 -28.70 2.85
C ASP A 170 -7.83 -28.82 2.05
N ASP A 171 -7.79 -29.69 1.05
CA ASP A 171 -6.60 -29.95 0.20
C ASP A 171 -6.39 -28.86 -0.87
N SER A 172 -7.46 -28.19 -1.32
CA SER A 172 -7.40 -27.09 -2.29
C SER A 172 -7.01 -25.74 -1.67
N LEU A 173 -7.33 -25.54 -0.38
CA LEU A 173 -6.94 -24.38 0.44
C LEU A 173 -5.40 -24.25 0.55
N ALA A 174 -4.69 -25.38 0.62
CA ALA A 174 -3.23 -25.41 0.67
C ALA A 174 -2.55 -24.90 -0.62
N GLY A 175 -3.28 -24.82 -1.73
CA GLY A 175 -2.79 -24.32 -3.01
C GLY A 175 -2.82 -22.79 -3.15
N ILE A 176 -3.55 -22.07 -2.28
CA ILE A 176 -3.61 -20.61 -2.32
C ILE A 176 -2.42 -20.02 -1.56
N ASP A 177 -1.58 -19.28 -2.30
CA ASP A 177 -0.52 -18.47 -1.69
C ASP A 177 -1.09 -17.15 -1.15
N VAL A 178 -1.77 -17.23 0.00
CA VAL A 178 -2.39 -16.08 0.68
C VAL A 178 -1.34 -15.00 0.98
N SER A 179 -0.12 -15.40 1.32
CA SER A 179 1.01 -14.50 1.58
C SER A 179 1.42 -13.70 0.34
N LEU A 180 1.50 -14.36 -0.83
CA LEU A 180 1.75 -13.68 -2.11
C LEU A 180 0.62 -12.71 -2.46
N LYS A 181 -0.64 -13.14 -2.35
CA LYS A 181 -1.80 -12.28 -2.63
C LYS A 181 -1.81 -11.04 -1.75
N ALA A 182 -1.63 -11.22 -0.44
CA ALA A 182 -1.53 -10.12 0.50
C ALA A 182 -0.40 -9.15 0.09
N THR A 183 0.79 -9.67 -0.18
CA THR A 183 1.95 -8.84 -0.58
C THR A 183 1.67 -8.05 -1.87
N VAL A 184 1.13 -8.70 -2.91
CA VAL A 184 0.81 -8.05 -4.20
C VAL A 184 -0.25 -6.96 -4.01
N VAL A 185 -1.26 -7.19 -3.17
CA VAL A 185 -2.29 -6.20 -2.85
C VAL A 185 -1.68 -5.01 -2.11
N LEU A 186 -0.82 -5.23 -1.10
CA LEU A 186 -0.14 -4.14 -0.39
C LEU A 186 0.71 -3.27 -1.31
N GLU A 187 1.40 -3.90 -2.28
CA GLU A 187 2.12 -3.16 -3.32
C GLU A 187 1.16 -2.33 -4.20
N GLN A 188 -0.01 -2.86 -4.59
CA GLN A 188 -0.96 -2.07 -5.37
C GLN A 188 -1.53 -0.90 -4.57
N ILE A 189 -1.73 -1.06 -3.24
CA ILE A 189 -2.19 0.03 -2.37
C ILE A 189 -1.20 1.19 -2.38
N VAL A 190 0.09 0.93 -2.20
CA VAL A 190 1.10 2.01 -2.18
C VAL A 190 1.24 2.65 -3.55
N LEU A 191 1.24 1.85 -4.63
CA LEU A 191 1.33 2.35 -6.01
C LEU A 191 0.15 3.27 -6.34
N ALA A 192 -1.07 2.87 -5.96
CA ALA A 192 -2.26 3.66 -6.16
C ALA A 192 -2.24 4.94 -5.32
N SER A 193 -1.68 4.87 -4.11
CA SER A 193 -1.57 6.01 -3.20
C SER A 193 -0.58 7.06 -3.71
N ASP A 194 0.57 6.62 -4.23
CA ASP A 194 1.64 7.47 -4.75
C ASP A 194 1.14 8.36 -5.91
N ILE A 195 0.39 7.77 -6.84
CA ILE A 195 -0.17 8.48 -8.01
C ILE A 195 -1.64 8.89 -7.85
N ALA A 196 -2.16 8.87 -6.62
CA ALA A 196 -3.60 9.03 -6.35
C ALA A 196 -4.19 10.30 -6.97
N HIS A 197 -3.40 11.37 -7.08
CA HIS A 197 -3.80 12.64 -7.67
C HIS A 197 -4.35 12.52 -9.10
N THR A 198 -3.94 11.50 -9.86
CA THR A 198 -4.44 11.20 -11.22
C THR A 198 -5.85 10.62 -11.26
N MET A 199 -6.33 10.12 -10.11
CA MET A 199 -7.65 9.49 -9.93
C MET A 199 -8.59 10.35 -9.07
N GLN A 200 -8.21 11.60 -8.78
CA GLN A 200 -9.00 12.55 -7.99
C GLN A 200 -9.73 13.58 -8.88
N HIS A 201 -10.54 14.43 -8.24
CA HIS A 201 -11.20 15.55 -8.92
C HIS A 201 -10.19 16.45 -9.66
N TRP A 202 -10.61 17.00 -10.80
CA TRP A 202 -9.78 17.79 -11.73
C TRP A 202 -8.87 18.82 -11.04
N LEU A 203 -9.37 19.55 -10.05
CA LEU A 203 -8.57 20.56 -9.34
C LEU A 203 -7.39 19.96 -8.55
N THR A 204 -7.57 18.77 -7.98
CA THR A 204 -6.49 18.04 -7.30
C THR A 204 -5.46 17.56 -8.31
N TYR A 205 -5.92 16.97 -9.42
CA TYR A 205 -5.06 16.56 -10.52
C TYR A 205 -4.21 17.73 -11.02
N VAL A 206 -4.83 18.85 -11.41
CA VAL A 206 -4.11 20.03 -11.93
C VAL A 206 -3.09 20.56 -10.91
N LYS A 207 -3.47 20.67 -9.64
CA LYS A 207 -2.57 21.18 -8.58
C LYS A 207 -1.30 20.35 -8.46
N TRP A 208 -1.42 19.02 -8.44
CA TRP A 208 -0.25 18.14 -8.27
C TRP A 208 0.54 18.00 -9.56
N ASN A 209 -0.14 17.95 -10.70
CA ASN A 209 0.53 17.86 -11.99
C ASN A 209 1.32 19.14 -12.32
N GLU A 210 0.83 20.31 -11.92
CA GLU A 210 1.58 21.56 -12.00
C GLU A 210 2.87 21.52 -11.15
N ARG A 211 2.85 20.87 -9.99
CA ARG A 211 4.04 20.73 -9.14
C ARG A 211 5.06 19.79 -9.76
N LEU A 212 4.61 18.66 -10.29
CA LEU A 212 5.47 17.74 -11.05
C LEU A 212 6.11 18.44 -12.25
N TYR A 213 5.31 19.20 -13.01
CA TYR A 213 5.82 19.99 -14.13
C TYR A 213 6.92 20.98 -13.70
N LYS A 214 6.69 21.73 -12.62
CA LYS A 214 7.67 22.70 -12.10
C LYS A 214 8.95 22.03 -11.63
N GLU A 215 8.87 20.86 -11.00
CA GLU A 215 10.04 20.08 -10.60
C GLU A 215 10.86 19.65 -11.83
N LEU A 216 10.20 19.07 -12.84
CA LEU A 216 10.85 18.63 -14.07
C LEU A 216 11.43 19.81 -14.87
N TRP A 217 10.74 20.95 -14.90
CA TRP A 217 11.23 22.17 -15.53
C TRP A 217 12.46 22.71 -14.80
N SER A 218 12.44 22.77 -13.46
CA SER A 218 13.60 23.19 -12.67
C SER A 218 14.80 22.25 -12.86
N ALA A 219 14.57 20.94 -12.98
CA ALA A 219 15.62 19.98 -13.28
C ALA A 219 16.17 20.18 -14.70
N TYR A 220 15.33 20.49 -15.68
CA TYR A 220 15.75 20.78 -17.06
C TYR A 220 16.56 22.08 -17.15
N ASP A 221 16.06 23.17 -16.57
CA ASP A 221 16.72 24.49 -16.58
C ASP A 221 18.10 24.44 -15.91
N SER A 222 18.25 23.64 -14.85
CA SER A 222 19.53 23.39 -14.18
C SER A 222 20.44 22.38 -14.90
N GLY A 223 20.04 21.86 -16.07
CA GLY A 223 20.80 20.87 -16.84
C GLY A 223 20.82 19.46 -16.26
N ARG A 224 20.03 19.19 -15.20
CA ARG A 224 19.90 17.88 -14.54
C ARG A 224 18.94 16.96 -15.29
N LEU A 225 18.00 17.50 -16.07
CA LEU A 225 17.13 16.75 -16.97
C LEU A 225 17.47 17.09 -18.43
N GLN A 226 17.59 16.06 -19.28
CA GLN A 226 17.97 16.25 -20.69
C GLN A 226 16.78 16.60 -21.59
N LYS A 227 15.58 16.14 -21.24
CA LYS A 227 14.38 16.35 -22.03
C LYS A 227 13.65 17.59 -21.53
N ASP A 228 13.35 18.50 -22.44
CA ASP A 228 12.49 19.64 -22.16
C ASP A 228 11.05 19.17 -21.89
N PRO A 229 10.50 19.39 -20.69
CA PRO A 229 9.14 18.96 -20.36
C PRO A 229 8.06 19.74 -21.14
N THR A 230 8.38 20.90 -21.74
CA THR A 230 7.40 21.72 -22.48
C THR A 230 6.97 21.10 -23.81
N LEU A 231 7.82 20.26 -24.41
CA LEU A 231 7.62 19.79 -25.79
C LEU A 231 6.60 18.67 -25.94
N ASN A 232 6.49 17.80 -24.94
CA ASN A 232 5.65 16.59 -25.00
C ASN A 232 4.88 16.36 -23.69
N TRP A 233 4.56 17.42 -22.95
CA TRP A 233 3.85 17.28 -21.68
C TRP A 233 2.51 16.57 -21.86
N TYR A 234 1.70 17.08 -22.78
CA TYR A 234 0.36 16.58 -23.04
C TYR A 234 0.35 15.12 -23.51
N GLU A 235 1.19 14.78 -24.49
CA GLU A 235 1.33 13.42 -24.99
C GLU A 235 1.92 12.48 -23.93
N GLY A 236 2.83 12.99 -23.10
CA GLY A 236 3.42 12.28 -21.96
C GLY A 236 2.36 11.89 -20.94
N GLU A 237 1.46 12.82 -20.59
CA GLU A 237 0.35 12.55 -19.68
C GLU A 237 -0.59 11.48 -20.25
N ILE A 238 -0.98 11.58 -21.53
CA ILE A 238 -1.81 10.54 -22.18
C ILE A 238 -1.10 9.18 -22.10
N GLY A 239 0.19 9.13 -22.44
CA GLY A 239 0.97 7.90 -22.36
C GLY A 239 1.08 7.34 -20.94
N PHE A 240 1.12 8.20 -19.93
CA PHE A 240 1.11 7.80 -18.52
C PHE A 240 -0.24 7.20 -18.10
N PHE A 241 -1.36 7.80 -18.54
CA PHE A 241 -2.69 7.24 -18.30
C PHE A 241 -2.87 5.87 -18.98
N ASP A 242 -2.59 5.79 -20.28
CA ASP A 242 -2.78 4.56 -21.06
C ASP A 242 -1.82 3.44 -20.64
N GLY A 243 -0.56 3.80 -20.38
CA GLY A 243 0.50 2.85 -20.08
C GLY A 243 0.59 2.42 -18.61
N TYR A 244 0.00 3.18 -17.69
CA TYR A 244 0.18 2.95 -16.26
C TYR A 244 -1.09 3.15 -15.42
N ILE A 245 -1.73 4.32 -15.43
CA ILE A 245 -2.87 4.62 -14.54
C ILE A 245 -4.05 3.69 -14.80
N ILE A 246 -4.47 3.54 -16.06
CA ILE A 246 -5.62 2.71 -16.43
C ILE A 246 -5.35 1.22 -16.11
N PRO A 247 -4.20 0.64 -16.49
CA PRO A 247 -3.84 -0.71 -16.06
C PRO A 247 -3.83 -0.90 -14.54
N LEU A 248 -3.35 0.08 -13.77
CA LEU A 248 -3.34 -0.01 -12.30
C LEU A 248 -4.76 0.03 -11.74
N ALA A 249 -5.62 0.92 -12.22
CA ALA A 249 -7.01 1.00 -11.81
C ALA A 249 -7.78 -0.31 -12.12
N SER A 250 -7.55 -0.90 -13.30
CA SER A 250 -8.12 -2.22 -13.63
C SER A 250 -7.68 -3.30 -12.64
N LYS A 251 -6.41 -3.32 -12.24
CA LYS A 251 -5.91 -4.26 -11.22
C LYS A 251 -6.58 -4.06 -9.86
N LEU A 252 -6.73 -2.82 -9.40
CA LEU A 252 -7.41 -2.53 -8.12
C LEU A 252 -8.83 -3.10 -8.13
N LYS A 253 -9.55 -2.94 -9.24
CA LYS A 253 -10.87 -3.53 -9.44
C LYS A 253 -10.84 -5.05 -9.50
N GLU A 254 -9.90 -5.64 -10.24
CA GLU A 254 -9.78 -7.10 -10.46
C GLU A 254 -9.39 -7.87 -9.19
N CYS A 255 -8.53 -7.33 -8.33
CA CYS A 255 -8.24 -7.97 -7.04
C CYS A 255 -9.43 -7.88 -6.07
N GLY A 256 -10.28 -6.87 -6.29
CA GLY A 256 -11.49 -6.45 -5.59
C GLY A 256 -11.52 -6.52 -4.06
N VAL A 257 -10.35 -6.58 -3.43
CA VAL A 257 -10.15 -6.29 -1.99
C VAL A 257 -10.85 -4.99 -1.56
N PHE A 258 -11.04 -4.04 -2.48
CA PHE A 258 -11.67 -2.74 -2.23
C PHE A 258 -13.20 -2.73 -2.44
N GLY A 259 -13.80 -3.88 -2.77
CA GLY A 259 -15.25 -4.01 -2.97
C GLY A 259 -15.79 -3.04 -4.03
N THR A 260 -16.89 -2.35 -3.71
CA THR A 260 -17.51 -1.36 -4.61
C THR A 260 -16.73 -0.03 -4.69
N ALA A 261 -15.70 0.14 -3.87
CA ALA A 261 -14.84 1.33 -3.88
C ALA A 261 -13.61 1.18 -4.78
N GLY A 262 -13.38 -0.02 -5.35
CA GLY A 262 -12.28 -0.32 -6.28
C GLY A 262 -12.64 -0.21 -7.76
#